data_AF-A0A2D5PF36-F1
#
_entry.id   AF-A0A2D5PF36-F1
#
_cell.length_a   1.000
_cell.length_b   1.000
_cell.length_c   1.000
_cell.angle_alpha   90.00
_cell.angle_beta   90.00
_cell.angle_gamma   90.00
#
_symmetry.space_group_name_H-M   'P 1'
#
loop_
_entity.id
_entity.type
_entity.pdbx_description
1 polymer ?
#
loop_
_entity_poly.entity_id
_entity_poly.type
_entity_poly.pdbx_seq_one_letter_code
_entity_poly.pdbx_strand_id
1 'polypeptide(L)'
;MLGWIVFLTLCALLYLFWSRQQQAKAMTLTAVRRHCQQEEVQLLDDTLVLSGMALRRGPGGIRLQRHYQFEFSSTGDERYQGQVTLAGRHIIGLRLQAHRIH
;
A
#
# COMPACT_ATOMS: atom_id res chain seq x y z
N MET A 1 13.72 -23.33 -30.40
CA MET A 1 14.55 -22.97 -29.23
C MET A 1 14.41 -21.50 -28.82
N LEU A 2 14.58 -20.53 -29.73
CA LEU A 2 14.49 -19.09 -29.38
C LEU A 2 13.13 -18.67 -28.76
N GLY A 3 12.01 -19.21 -29.25
CA GLY A 3 10.68 -18.86 -28.74
C GLY A 3 10.46 -19.19 -27.27
N TRP A 4 11.04 -20.28 -26.76
CA TRP A 4 10.93 -20.66 -25.35
C TRP A 4 11.75 -19.74 -24.46
N ILE A 5 12.92 -19.29 -24.93
CA ILE A 5 13.76 -18.32 -24.21
C ILE A 5 13.00 -17.00 -24.08
N VAL A 6 12.37 -16.52 -25.15
CA VAL A 6 11.56 -15.30 -25.12
C VAL A 6 10.38 -15.44 -24.16
N PHE A 7 9.65 -16.56 -24.22
CA PHE A 7 8.52 -16.84 -23.33
C PHE A 7 8.93 -16.86 -21.85
N LEU A 8 9.98 -17.61 -21.49
CA LEU A 8 10.49 -17.67 -20.12
C LEU A 8 10.96 -16.31 -19.62
N THR A 9 11.61 -15.54 -20.50
CA THR A 9 12.05 -14.18 -20.17
C THR A 9 10.86 -13.27 -19.86
N LEU A 10 9.80 -13.35 -20.67
CA LEU A 10 8.57 -12.56 -20.45
C LEU A 10 7.88 -12.94 -19.14
N CYS A 11 7.75 -14.23 -18.85
CA CYS A 11 7.20 -14.74 -17.59
C CYS A 11 8.03 -14.27 -16.38
N ALA A 12 9.36 -14.32 -16.47
CA ALA A 12 10.24 -13.85 -15.40
C ALA A 12 10.08 -12.35 -15.15
N LEU A 13 9.98 -11.53 -16.20
CA LEU A 13 9.75 -10.08 -16.07
C LEU A 13 8.38 -9.77 -15.43
N LEU A 14 7.33 -10.47 -15.83
CA LEU A 14 5.99 -10.36 -15.23
C LEU A 14 6.02 -10.72 -13.74
N TYR A 15 6.66 -11.85 -13.39
CA TYR A 15 6.80 -12.28 -12.00
C TYR A 15 7.63 -11.30 -11.15
N LEU A 16 8.74 -10.78 -11.69
CA LEU A 16 9.56 -9.77 -11.03
C LEU A 16 8.79 -8.46 -10.82
N PHE A 17 8.01 -8.03 -11.81
CA PHE A 17 7.17 -6.85 -11.67
C PHE A 17 6.10 -7.05 -10.58
N TRP A 18 5.40 -8.19 -10.62
CA TRP A 18 4.35 -8.51 -9.66
C TRP A 18 4.89 -8.64 -8.22
N SER A 19 6.00 -9.36 -8.03
CA SER A 19 6.64 -9.51 -6.71
C SER A 19 7.10 -8.17 -6.13
N ARG A 20 7.63 -7.25 -6.96
CA ARG A 20 7.98 -5.88 -6.52
C ARG A 20 6.75 -5.09 -6.05
N GLN A 21 5.61 -5.25 -6.72
CA GLN A 21 4.36 -4.61 -6.31
C GLN A 21 3.87 -5.17 -4.97
N GLN A 22 3.90 -6.50 -4.81
CA GLN A 22 3.49 -7.16 -3.58
C GLN A 22 4.38 -6.80 -2.39
N GLN A 23 5.71 -6.71 -2.60
CA GLN A 23 6.65 -6.31 -1.57
C GLN A 23 6.39 -4.88 -1.08
N ALA A 24 6.07 -3.95 -1.98
CA ALA A 24 5.73 -2.58 -1.61
C ALA A 24 4.43 -2.51 -0.78
N LYS A 25 3.42 -3.31 -1.14
CA LYS A 25 2.17 -3.43 -0.38
C LYS A 25 2.43 -3.98 1.02
N ALA A 26 3.21 -5.07 1.13
CA ALA A 26 3.54 -5.68 2.41
C ALA A 26 4.32 -4.74 3.35
N MET A 27 5.32 -4.03 2.83
CA MET A 27 6.05 -3.01 3.60
C MET A 27 5.12 -1.90 4.12
N THR A 28 4.17 -1.48 3.28
CA THR A 28 3.19 -0.45 3.66
C THR A 28 2.25 -0.96 4.73
N LEU A 29 1.76 -2.19 4.60
CA LEU A 29 0.87 -2.80 5.59
C LEU A 29 1.56 -2.87 6.96
N THR A 30 2.82 -3.28 7.02
CA THR A 30 3.59 -3.28 8.27
C THR A 30 3.74 -1.87 8.85
N ALA A 31 3.96 -0.86 8.02
CA ALA A 31 4.05 0.53 8.47
C ALA A 31 2.70 1.07 8.99
N VAL A 32 1.61 0.78 8.28
CA VAL A 32 0.25 1.15 8.70
C VAL A 32 -0.10 0.48 10.02
N ARG A 33 0.19 -0.82 10.18
CA ARG A 33 -0.06 -1.56 11.42
C ARG A 33 0.71 -0.96 12.60
N ARG A 34 1.99 -0.62 12.40
CA ARG A 34 2.79 0.07 13.42
C ARG A 34 2.21 1.43 13.79
N HIS A 35 1.75 2.20 12.81
CA HIS A 35 1.12 3.49 13.07
C HIS A 35 -0.19 3.36 13.83
N CYS A 36 -1.04 2.39 13.47
CA CYS A 36 -2.26 2.09 14.22
C CYS A 36 -1.94 1.72 15.68
N GLN A 37 -0.93 0.88 15.91
CA GLN A 37 -0.47 0.53 17.26
C GLN A 37 0.04 1.73 18.07
N GLN A 38 0.66 2.72 17.41
CA GLN A 38 1.12 3.94 18.07
C GLN A 38 -0.02 4.87 18.47
N GLU A 39 -1.10 4.88 17.69
CA GLU A 39 -2.33 5.65 17.94
C GLU A 39 -3.35 4.86 18.78
N GLU A 40 -2.92 3.73 19.37
CA GLU A 40 -3.75 2.84 20.20
C GLU A 40 -5.04 2.35 19.50
N VAL A 41 -5.00 2.23 18.17
CA VAL A 41 -6.12 1.73 17.36
C VAL A 41 -5.79 0.39 16.69
N GLN A 42 -6.82 -0.42 16.48
CA GLN A 42 -6.72 -1.74 15.86
C GLN A 42 -7.02 -1.66 14.36
N LEU A 43 -6.11 -2.21 13.55
CA LEU A 43 -6.35 -2.44 12.12
C LEU A 43 -7.30 -3.65 11.97
N LEU A 44 -8.45 -3.47 11.29
CA LEU A 44 -9.51 -4.49 11.27
C LEU A 44 -9.19 -5.67 10.35
N ASP A 45 -8.97 -5.38 9.07
CA ASP A 45 -8.87 -6.42 8.05
C ASP A 45 -7.43 -6.83 7.75
N ASP A 46 -6.44 -6.26 8.47
CA ASP A 46 -4.99 -6.46 8.25
C ASP A 46 -4.60 -6.37 6.76
N THR A 47 -5.35 -5.58 5.98
CA THR A 47 -5.24 -5.52 4.53
C THR A 47 -5.35 -4.08 4.03
N LEU A 48 -4.73 -3.86 2.87
CA LEU A 48 -4.78 -2.60 2.14
C LEU A 48 -5.52 -2.83 0.83
N VAL A 49 -6.60 -2.08 0.62
CA VAL A 49 -7.40 -2.10 -0.62
C VAL A 49 -6.90 -0.97 -1.52
N LEU A 50 -6.55 -1.29 -2.78
CA LEU A 50 -6.13 -0.27 -3.73
C LEU A 50 -7.35 0.57 -4.13
N SER A 51 -7.37 1.86 -3.80
CA SER A 51 -8.46 2.77 -4.16
C SER A 51 -8.19 3.53 -5.45
N GLY A 52 -6.92 3.69 -5.83
CA GLY A 52 -6.58 4.36 -7.09
C GLY A 52 -5.09 4.44 -7.38
N MET A 53 -4.76 4.71 -8.64
CA MET A 53 -3.40 4.92 -9.11
C MET A 53 -3.32 6.18 -9.96
N ALA A 54 -2.25 6.96 -9.77
CA ALA A 54 -2.03 8.19 -10.52
C ALA A 54 -0.55 8.32 -10.87
N LEU A 55 -0.24 8.79 -12.08
CA LEU A 55 1.13 9.20 -12.41
C LEU A 55 1.27 10.67 -12.00
N ARG A 56 2.15 10.94 -11.03
CA ARG A 56 2.45 12.31 -10.62
C ARG A 56 3.94 12.61 -10.76
N ARG A 57 4.24 13.84 -11.14
CA ARG A 57 5.62 14.35 -11.24
C ARG A 57 6.06 14.84 -9.87
N GLY A 58 7.18 14.32 -9.38
CA GLY A 58 7.83 14.74 -8.14
C GLY A 58 9.28 15.18 -8.39
N PRO A 59 10.03 15.51 -7.32
CA PRO A 59 11.45 15.78 -7.39
C PRO A 59 12.16 14.50 -7.89
N GLY A 60 12.64 14.51 -9.14
CA GLY A 60 13.24 13.33 -9.78
C GLY A 60 12.36 12.59 -10.80
N GLY A 61 11.26 13.18 -11.26
CA GLY A 61 10.53 12.71 -12.44
C GLY A 61 9.11 12.19 -12.16
N ILE A 62 8.52 11.52 -13.15
CA ILE A 62 7.18 10.95 -13.05
C ILE A 62 7.26 9.66 -12.23
N ARG A 63 6.47 9.57 -11.17
CA ARG A 63 6.36 8.38 -10.31
C ARG A 63 4.91 7.91 -10.28
N LEU A 64 4.74 6.59 -10.25
CA LEU A 64 3.46 5.98 -9.99
C LEU A 64 3.11 6.15 -8.51
N GLN A 65 2.04 6.89 -8.27
CA GLN A 65 1.39 7.00 -6.98
C GLN A 65 0.26 5.99 -6.86
N ARG A 66 0.15 5.36 -5.69
CA ARG A 66 -0.87 4.36 -5.38
C ARG A 66 -1.53 4.76 -4.08
N HIS A 67 -2.84 4.87 -4.11
CA HIS A 67 -3.66 5.17 -2.95
C HIS A 67 -4.27 3.87 -2.47
N TYR A 68 -4.06 3.57 -1.20
CA TYR A 68 -4.67 2.45 -0.53
C TYR A 68 -5.56 2.95 0.59
N GLN A 69 -6.67 2.25 0.78
CA GLN A 69 -7.60 2.42 1.89
C GLN A 69 -7.51 1.21 2.81
N PHE A 70 -7.77 1.44 4.10
CA PHE A 70 -7.84 0.40 5.12
C PHE A 70 -8.85 0.81 6.19
N GLU A 71 -9.31 -0.16 6.96
CA GLU A 71 -10.24 0.07 8.06
C GLU A 71 -9.56 -0.16 9.41
N PHE A 72 -9.85 0.71 10.37
CA PHE A 72 -9.37 0.60 11.73
C PHE A 72 -10.48 0.90 12.73
N SER A 73 -10.29 0.51 13.99
CA SER A 73 -11.20 0.78 15.10
C SER A 73 -10.43 1.22 16.33
N SER A 74 -10.99 2.18 17.07
CA SER A 74 -10.44 2.60 18.37
C SER A 74 -10.93 1.71 19.52
N THR A 75 -12.20 1.30 19.50
CA THR A 75 -12.86 0.59 20.62
C THR A 75 -13.35 -0.82 20.26
N GLY A 76 -13.18 -1.25 19.00
CA GLY A 76 -13.62 -2.55 18.48
C GLY A 76 -15.00 -2.54 17.82
N ASP A 77 -15.84 -1.56 18.13
CA ASP A 77 -17.23 -1.48 17.62
C ASP A 77 -17.38 -0.45 16.48
N GLU A 78 -16.54 0.60 16.48
CA GLU A 78 -16.58 1.66 15.47
C GLU A 78 -15.57 1.40 14.34
N ARG A 79 -16.01 1.47 13.08
CA ARG A 79 -15.14 1.32 11.90
C ARG A 79 -14.84 2.68 11.30
N TYR A 80 -13.56 3.03 11.25
CA TYR A 80 -13.04 4.25 10.65
C TYR A 80 -12.17 3.92 9.44
N GLN A 81 -12.07 4.86 8.50
CA GLN A 81 -11.26 4.67 7.30
C GLN A 81 -9.91 5.38 7.40
N GLY A 82 -8.85 4.63 7.12
CA GLY A 82 -7.52 5.15 6.92
C GLY A 82 -7.14 5.16 5.43
N GLN A 83 -6.25 6.07 5.06
CA GLN A 83 -5.70 6.18 3.72
C GLN A 83 -4.18 6.27 3.77
N VAL A 84 -3.51 5.49 2.92
CA VAL A 84 -2.07 5.55 2.73
C VAL A 84 -1.73 5.74 1.26
N THR A 85 -0.85 6.68 0.97
CA THR A 85 -0.39 7.00 -0.38
C THR A 85 1.07 6.63 -0.52
N LEU A 86 1.38 5.80 -1.51
CA LEU A 86 2.75 5.50 -1.92
C LEU A 86 3.13 6.29 -3.16
N ALA A 87 4.39 6.68 -3.26
CA ALA A 87 5.05 7.03 -4.52
C ALA A 87 6.21 6.06 -4.78
N GLY A 88 6.11 5.24 -5.83
CA GLY A 88 7.04 4.13 -6.01
C GLY A 88 6.97 3.19 -4.80
N ARG A 89 8.07 2.99 -4.08
CA ARG A 89 8.14 2.11 -2.88
C ARG A 89 8.07 2.86 -1.55
N HIS A 90 7.89 4.18 -1.58
CA HIS A 90 7.92 5.03 -0.38
C HIS A 90 6.52 5.51 -0.03
N ILE A 91 6.19 5.50 1.25
CA ILE A 91 4.98 6.14 1.77
C ILE A 91 5.22 7.66 1.74
N ILE A 92 4.33 8.39 1.09
CA ILE A 92 4.37 9.85 1.00
C ILE A 92 3.23 10.52 1.77
N GLY A 93 2.26 9.74 2.25
CA GLY A 93 1.18 10.21 3.08
C GLY A 93 0.48 9.06 3.77
N LEU A 94 0.16 9.23 5.04
CA LEU A 94 -0.66 8.33 5.84
C LEU A 94 -1.63 9.22 6.61
N ARG A 95 -2.93 8.93 6.52
CA ARG A 95 -3.98 9.68 7.18
C ARG A 95 -4.96 8.71 7.80
N LEU A 96 -5.31 8.96 9.05
CA LEU A 96 -6.41 8.32 9.74
C LEU A 96 -7.58 9.30 9.74
N GLN A 97 -8.81 8.81 9.55
CA GLN A 97 -10.00 9.61 9.79
C GLN A 97 -10.05 10.03 11.26
N ALA A 98 -10.60 11.20 11.55
CA ALA A 98 -10.79 11.65 12.93
C ALA A 98 -11.61 10.61 13.71
N HIS A 99 -10.97 10.01 14.69
CA HIS A 99 -11.54 9.02 15.60
C HIS A 99 -11.62 9.58 17.01
N ARG A 100 -12.52 9.04 17.83
CA ARG A 100 -12.54 9.36 19.26
C ARG A 100 -11.30 8.75 19.93
N ILE A 101 -10.49 9.60 20.55
CA ILE A 101 -9.35 9.20 21.39
C ILE A 101 -9.90 9.16 22.81
N HIS A 102 -9.73 8.03 23.51
CA HIS A 102 -10.33 7.82 24.83
C HIS A 102 -9.38 8.12 25.97
#